data_AF-A0A383DFE0-F1
#
_entry.id   AF-A0A383DFE0-F1
#
_cell.length_a   1.000
_cell.length_b   1.000
_cell.length_c   1.000
_cell.angle_alpha   90.00
_cell.angle_beta   90.00
_cell.angle_gamma   90.00
#
_symmetry.space_group_name_H-M   'P 1'
#
loop_
_entity.id
_entity.type
_entity.pdbx_description
1 polymer ?
#
loop_
_entity_poly.entity_id
_entity_poly.type
_entity_poly.pdbx_seq_one_letter_code
_entity_poly.pdbx_strand_id
1 'polypeptide(L)'
;MDKGGFMKTVILFFFLALPVAAQDLRGIEVLRDLEYGKGAGTSLKLDLYRPEVSTMQPKPVILYIHGGGWRGGDKRKAAMA
;
A
#
# COMPACT_ATOMS: atom_id res chain seq x y z
N MET A 1 12.79 22.52 -50.08
CA MET A 1 13.43 21.22 -49.78
C MET A 1 14.11 21.37 -48.43
N ASP A 2 13.37 21.11 -47.35
CA ASP A 2 13.85 20.94 -45.97
C ASP A 2 12.72 20.30 -45.12
N LYS A 3 12.38 19.05 -45.43
CA LYS A 3 11.47 18.25 -44.60
C LYS A 3 12.25 17.72 -43.39
N GLY A 4 12.20 18.40 -42.24
CA GLY A 4 12.99 17.93 -41.09
C GLY A 4 12.76 18.53 -39.71
N GLY A 5 11.65 19.24 -39.44
CA GLY A 5 11.49 19.99 -38.18
C GLY A 5 10.43 19.50 -37.18
N PHE A 6 9.53 18.59 -37.56
CA PHE A 6 8.26 18.44 -36.81
C PHE A 6 8.15 17.21 -35.90
N MET A 7 9.22 16.44 -35.66
CA MET A 7 9.11 15.11 -35.03
C MET A 7 10.27 14.77 -34.08
N LYS A 8 10.58 15.62 -33.08
CA LYS A 8 11.57 15.26 -32.03
C LYS A 8 11.18 15.65 -30.59
N THR A 9 10.12 16.42 -30.37
CA THR A 9 9.77 16.91 -29.03
C THR A 9 8.90 15.92 -28.21
N VAL A 10 8.49 14.78 -28.78
CA VAL A 10 7.56 13.84 -28.11
C VAL A 10 8.28 12.73 -27.31
N ILE A 11 9.62 12.69 -27.29
CA ILE A 11 10.40 11.64 -26.61
C ILE A 11 11.34 12.22 -25.53
N LEU A 12 10.84 13.15 -24.71
CA LEU A 12 11.53 13.58 -23.48
C LEU A 12 10.56 13.98 -22.37
N PHE A 13 9.46 13.23 -22.20
CA PHE A 13 8.54 13.38 -21.06
C PHE A 13 7.95 12.03 -20.61
N PHE A 14 8.72 10.93 -20.76
CA PHE A 14 8.28 9.58 -20.36
C PHE A 14 9.21 8.86 -19.38
N PHE A 15 10.15 9.58 -18.75
CA PHE A 15 11.12 8.97 -17.82
C PHE A 15 11.45 9.87 -16.62
N LEU A 16 10.42 10.40 -15.95
CA LEU A 16 10.59 10.92 -14.58
C LEU A 16 9.38 10.59 -13.70
N ALA A 17 8.93 9.34 -13.76
CA ALA A 17 8.11 8.75 -12.71
C ALA A 17 9.01 7.79 -11.92
N LEU A 18 9.72 8.32 -10.93
CA LEU A 18 10.17 7.47 -9.83
C LEU A 18 8.91 6.83 -9.24
N PRO A 19 8.86 5.51 -8.98
CA PRO A 19 7.79 4.97 -8.18
C PRO A 19 8.03 5.46 -6.75
N VAL A 20 7.50 6.64 -6.42
CA VAL A 20 7.31 7.07 -5.03
C VAL A 20 6.19 6.20 -4.46
N ALA A 21 6.49 4.94 -4.19
CA ALA A 21 5.56 4.00 -3.56
C ALA A 21 6.25 2.77 -2.95
N ALA A 22 7.59 2.73 -2.86
CA ALA A 22 8.24 1.72 -2.03
C ALA A 22 8.30 2.28 -0.60
N GLN A 23 7.31 1.95 0.23
CA GLN A 23 7.41 2.22 1.67
C GLN A 23 8.61 1.45 2.23
N ASP A 24 9.49 2.15 2.94
CA ASP A 24 10.61 1.51 3.63
C ASP A 24 10.08 0.74 4.84
N LEU A 25 9.86 -0.56 4.66
CA LEU A 25 9.34 -1.48 5.68
C LEU A 25 10.46 -2.26 6.38
N ARG A 26 11.71 -1.80 6.31
CA ARG A 26 12.83 -2.50 6.96
C ARG A 26 12.56 -2.71 8.46
N GLY A 27 12.71 -3.94 8.93
CA GLY A 27 12.46 -4.31 10.32
C GLY A 27 10.99 -4.50 10.67
N ILE A 28 10.08 -4.44 9.69
CA ILE A 28 8.63 -4.67 9.85
C ILE A 28 8.21 -5.89 9.01
N GLU A 29 7.70 -6.91 9.69
CA GLU A 29 7.00 -8.02 9.06
C GLU A 29 5.53 -7.64 8.81
N VAL A 30 5.06 -7.88 7.58
CA VAL A 30 3.65 -7.63 7.21
C VAL A 30 2.97 -8.94 6.87
N LEU A 31 2.07 -9.39 7.74
CA LEU A 31 1.18 -10.53 7.47
C LEU A 31 -0.07 -10.01 6.78
N ARG A 32 -0.15 -10.23 5.46
CA ARG A 32 -1.26 -9.77 4.63
C ARG A 32 -2.46 -10.71 4.72
N ASP A 33 -3.65 -10.13 4.61
CA ASP A 33 -4.90 -10.87 4.42
C ASP A 33 -5.17 -11.95 5.49
N LEU A 34 -4.71 -11.69 6.72
CA LEU A 34 -4.90 -12.55 7.88
C LEU A 34 -6.39 -12.59 8.26
N GLU A 35 -7.01 -13.76 8.19
CA GLU A 35 -8.39 -13.97 8.63
C GLU A 35 -8.45 -13.85 10.16
N TYR A 36 -9.27 -12.92 10.66
CA TYR A 36 -9.50 -12.75 12.09
C TYR A 36 -10.88 -13.26 12.52
N GLY A 37 -11.73 -13.66 11.56
CA GLY A 37 -13.03 -14.24 11.84
C GLY A 37 -13.90 -14.36 10.59
N LYS A 38 -15.13 -14.82 10.81
CA LYS A 38 -16.17 -14.94 9.79
C LYS A 38 -17.44 -14.23 10.23
N GLY A 39 -17.95 -13.34 9.39
CA GLY A 39 -19.24 -12.67 9.57
C GLY A 39 -20.21 -13.08 8.47
N ALA A 40 -21.35 -13.68 8.82
CA ALA A 40 -22.34 -14.17 7.85
C ALA A 40 -21.72 -15.01 6.70
N GLY A 41 -20.77 -15.89 7.04
CA GLY A 41 -20.05 -16.73 6.06
C GLY A 41 -18.94 -16.01 5.27
N THR A 42 -18.79 -14.70 5.42
CA THR A 42 -17.73 -13.92 4.77
C THR A 42 -16.48 -13.89 5.64
N SER A 43 -15.32 -14.24 5.05
CA SER A 43 -14.00 -14.12 5.69
C SER A 43 -13.65 -12.65 5.92
N LEU A 44 -13.39 -12.29 7.16
CA LEU A 44 -12.96 -10.95 7.55
C LEU A 44 -11.45 -10.94 7.73
N LYS A 45 -10.77 -10.04 7.00
CA LYS A 45 -9.31 -10.05 6.87
C LYS A 45 -8.68 -8.72 7.23
N LEU A 46 -7.51 -8.78 7.85
CA LEU A 46 -6.68 -7.61 8.17
C LEU A 46 -5.24 -7.80 7.66
N ASP A 47 -4.48 -6.71 7.62
CA ASP A 47 -3.02 -6.76 7.47
C ASP A 47 -2.41 -6.46 8.85
N LEU A 48 -1.53 -7.33 9.34
CA LEU A 48 -0.80 -7.14 10.60
C LEU A 48 0.62 -6.67 10.31
N TYR A 49 0.96 -5.49 10.82
CA TYR A 49 2.30 -4.92 10.78
C TYR A 49 2.93 -5.12 12.16
N ARG A 50 4.05 -5.84 12.22
CA ARG A 50 4.76 -6.09 13.48
C ARG A 50 6.27 -5.98 13.27
N PRO A 51 7.05 -5.60 14.30
CA PRO A 51 8.51 -5.67 14.21
C PRO A 51 8.97 -7.09 13.90
N GLU A 52 9.94 -7.26 13.00
CA GLU A 52 10.57 -8.56 12.70
C GLU A 52 11.16 -9.19 13.97
N VAL A 53 11.78 -8.35 14.81
CA VAL A 53 12.31 -8.78 16.11
C VAL A 53 11.21 -8.68 17.16
N SER A 54 10.67 -9.83 17.53
CA SER A 54 9.69 -9.95 18.62
C SER A 54 10.36 -9.85 19.99
N THR A 55 9.63 -9.27 20.95
CA THR A 55 10.00 -9.21 22.37
C THR A 55 8.93 -9.94 23.18
N MET A 56 9.30 -10.54 24.31
CA MET A 56 8.34 -11.25 25.18
C MET A 56 7.30 -10.34 25.84
N GLN A 57 7.51 -9.02 25.83
CA GLN A 57 6.60 -8.05 26.43
C GLN A 57 5.46 -7.68 25.46
N PRO A 58 4.20 -7.62 25.94
CA PRO A 58 3.10 -7.07 25.17
C PRO A 58 3.38 -5.62 24.74
N LYS A 59 2.95 -5.27 23.52
CA LYS A 59 3.07 -3.93 22.96
C LYS A 59 1.69 -3.29 22.84
N PRO A 60 1.58 -1.95 22.96
CA PRO A 60 0.35 -1.27 22.58
C PRO A 60 0.02 -1.57 21.10
N VAL A 61 -1.27 -1.75 20.80
CA VAL A 61 -1.74 -2.06 19.45
C VAL A 61 -2.47 -0.86 18.88
N ILE A 62 -2.12 -0.50 17.64
CA ILE A 62 -2.85 0.48 16.85
C ILE A 62 -3.82 -0.29 15.94
N LEU A 63 -5.11 0.03 16.06
CA LEU A 63 -6.13 -0.48 15.15
C LEU A 63 -6.48 0.60 14.12
N TYR A 64 -6.18 0.35 12.86
CA TYR A 64 -6.56 1.21 11.75
C TYR A 64 -7.83 0.67 11.07
N ILE A 65 -8.85 1.52 10.95
CA ILE A 65 -10.09 1.23 10.23
C ILE A 65 -10.19 2.22 9.09
N HIS A 66 -10.29 1.72 7.86
CA HIS A 66 -10.39 2.59 6.69
C HIS A 66 -11.72 3.35 6.66
N GLY A 67 -11.72 4.53 6.02
CA GLY A 67 -12.93 5.28 5.72
C GLY A 67 -13.73 4.68 4.55
N GLY A 68 -14.66 5.46 3.99
CA GLY A 68 -15.47 5.05 2.84
C GLY A 68 -16.98 4.96 3.09
N GLY A 69 -17.45 5.55 4.20
CA GLY A 69 -18.88 5.79 4.46
C GLY A 69 -19.74 4.54 4.41
N TRP A 70 -19.19 3.39 4.84
CA TRP A 70 -19.84 2.07 4.85
C TRP A 70 -20.30 1.54 3.49
N ARG A 71 -19.87 2.16 2.39
CA ARG A 71 -20.22 1.72 1.03
C ARG A 71 -19.13 0.89 0.37
N GLY A 72 -17.91 1.01 0.87
CA GLY A 72 -16.77 0.26 0.38
C GLY A 72 -15.47 0.83 0.94
N GLY A 73 -14.36 0.18 0.65
CA GLY A 73 -13.04 0.60 1.09
C GLY A 73 -12.04 -0.53 0.98
N ASP A 74 -10.79 -0.22 1.29
CA ASP A 74 -9.70 -1.18 1.29
C ASP A 74 -8.74 -0.82 2.42
N LYS A 75 -8.39 -1.81 3.23
CA LYS A 75 -7.42 -1.73 4.34
C LYS A 75 -6.04 -1.22 3.90
N ARG A 76 -5.72 -1.24 2.61
CA ARG A 76 -4.43 -0.82 2.05
C ARG A 76 -4.35 0.67 1.70
N LYS A 77 -5.46 1.42 1.70
CA LYS A 77 -5.49 2.83 1.25
C LYS A 77 -4.72 3.80 2.15
N ALA A 78 -4.58 3.55 3.46
CA ALA A 78 -3.75 4.39 4.31
C ALA A 78 -2.24 4.18 4.11
N ALA A 79 -1.82 3.03 3.59
CA ALA A 79 -0.40 2.72 3.41
C ALA A 79 0.22 3.37 2.14
N MET A 80 -0.46 4.34 1.53
CA MET A 80 0.00 5.05 0.33
C MET A 80 0.17 6.57 0.53
N ALA A 81 0.18 7.03 1.78
CA ALA A 81 0.54 8.41 2.12
C ALA A 81 2.05 8.56 2.38
#